data_AF-A0A4Y4DX96-F1
#
_entry.id   AF-A0A4Y4DX96-F1
#
_cell.length_a   1.000
_cell.length_b   1.000
_cell.length_c   1.000
_cell.angle_alpha   90.00
_cell.angle_beta   90.00
_cell.angle_gamma   90.00
#
_symmetry.space_group_name_H-M   'P 1'
#
loop_
_entity.id
_entity.type
_entity.pdbx_description
1 polymer ?
#
loop_
_entity_poly.entity_id
_entity_poly.type
_entity_poly.pdbx_seq_one_letter_code
_entity_poly.pdbx_strand_id
1 'polypeptide(L)'
;MTATTEFDHTDPVFISYRHSDGTDTTAELAWLLRAAGIPVWRDVDDLPPGDTNQRLKQAIDSGLSGAVLVITPDVELSPVIQEVEAPRLINLHENHSDFALGIVNAVRKESGAVDYGAPDRVLNRTTETLTGVDQKASTRDGLVALVRGMVFHRIAHRRSAVESNDGTFNLTVQTRNTPQVYDRTGSELDIRIRPSEHERLPSAEGLVDLADVIQFLPTAVTRAGAKGVRVTGGAHLSVALAIGMALPASRIGRLEVIDQRGMAWACDGIARMPDKPSLTVVASGPGSNGSKTIGRPRVAVYLDLMSPRSDTAFQKFVDENRSSLAVWAHLRHISDNPLDPASAGELAAEAAYRIRQFSTANANAEIDLLVRGPFAMAILVGSLLNTVRVTAYEWDDTQGPSYLPALRLLSSTTGGAVREVLL
;
A
#
# COMPACT_ATOMS: atom_id res chain seq x y z
N MET A 1 -34.92 -11.73 22.17
CA MET A 1 -34.43 -11.64 20.78
C MET A 1 -33.32 -10.61 20.79
N THR A 2 -32.09 -11.05 21.04
CA THR A 2 -30.90 -10.20 20.93
C THR A 2 -30.69 -9.95 19.44
N ALA A 3 -30.77 -8.68 19.02
CA ALA A 3 -30.34 -8.30 17.68
C ALA A 3 -28.88 -8.74 17.55
N THR A 4 -28.60 -9.61 16.59
CA THR A 4 -27.23 -9.94 16.19
C THR A 4 -26.60 -8.64 15.74
N THR A 5 -25.69 -8.08 16.54
CA THR A 5 -24.89 -6.94 16.10
C THR A 5 -24.03 -7.43 14.95
N GLU A 6 -24.45 -7.15 13.72
CA GLU A 6 -23.70 -7.51 12.52
C GLU A 6 -22.53 -6.51 12.42
N PHE A 7 -21.29 -6.99 12.55
CA PHE A 7 -20.12 -6.14 12.44
C PHE A 7 -19.87 -5.79 10.98
N ASP A 8 -19.70 -4.50 10.67
CA ASP A 8 -19.18 -4.11 9.37
C ASP A 8 -17.67 -4.34 9.36
N HIS A 9 -17.23 -5.36 8.62
CA HIS A 9 -15.81 -5.68 8.48
C HIS A 9 -15.00 -4.58 7.77
N THR A 10 -15.65 -3.56 7.22
CA THR A 10 -14.99 -2.37 6.69
C THR A 10 -14.69 -1.31 7.75
N ASP A 11 -15.21 -1.48 8.97
CA ASP A 11 -14.96 -0.58 10.10
C ASP A 11 -13.49 -0.55 10.53
N PRO A 12 -13.08 0.47 11.30
CA PRO A 12 -11.73 0.58 11.81
C PRO A 12 -11.37 -0.54 12.80
N VAL A 13 -10.06 -0.72 12.96
CA VAL A 13 -9.48 -1.47 14.08
C VAL A 13 -9.09 -0.49 15.18
N PHE A 14 -9.50 -0.80 16.41
CA PHE A 14 -9.09 -0.05 17.60
C PHE A 14 -7.74 -0.55 18.13
N ILE A 15 -6.84 0.36 18.54
CA ILE A 15 -5.59 -0.03 19.21
C ILE A 15 -5.62 0.45 20.66
N SER A 16 -5.65 -0.50 21.59
CA SER A 16 -5.57 -0.25 23.04
C SER A 16 -4.11 -0.32 23.49
N TYR A 17 -3.64 0.72 24.15
CA TYR A 17 -2.26 0.83 24.60
C TYR A 17 -2.10 1.81 25.77
N ARG A 18 -1.07 1.61 26.58
CA ARG A 18 -0.70 2.55 27.63
C ARG A 18 0.17 3.67 27.05
N HIS A 19 -0.21 4.92 27.28
CA HIS A 19 0.44 6.08 26.65
C HIS A 19 1.93 6.24 27.01
N SER A 20 2.33 5.89 28.23
CA SER A 20 3.70 6.14 28.70
C SER A 20 4.76 5.20 28.13
N ASP A 21 4.38 4.03 27.62
CA ASP A 21 5.31 2.98 27.19
C ASP A 21 4.86 2.20 25.94
N GLY A 22 3.60 2.35 25.51
CA GLY A 22 3.06 1.73 24.30
C GLY A 22 2.97 2.66 23.09
N THR A 23 3.28 3.96 23.23
CA THR A 23 3.04 4.97 22.18
C THR A 23 3.79 4.69 20.89
N ASP A 24 5.10 4.42 20.94
CA ASP A 24 5.91 4.24 19.74
C ASP A 24 5.50 2.99 18.97
N THR A 25 5.31 1.87 19.68
CA THR A 25 4.83 0.61 19.09
C THR A 25 3.45 0.79 18.45
N THR A 26 2.57 1.56 19.09
CA THR A 26 1.23 1.83 18.57
C THR A 26 1.26 2.73 17.35
N ALA A 27 2.08 3.78 17.36
CA ALA A 27 2.24 4.68 16.23
C ALA A 27 2.75 3.91 15.00
N GLU A 28 3.72 3.02 15.20
CA GLU A 28 4.25 2.17 14.14
C GLU A 28 3.20 1.16 13.61
N LEU A 29 2.52 0.45 14.51
CA LEU A 29 1.44 -0.48 14.15
C LEU A 29 0.32 0.23 13.38
N ALA A 30 -0.09 1.42 13.81
CA ALA A 30 -1.15 2.18 13.17
C ALA A 30 -0.81 2.50 11.71
N TRP A 31 0.44 2.90 11.44
CA TRP A 31 0.89 3.18 10.08
C TRP A 31 1.01 1.93 9.22
N LEU A 32 1.47 0.81 9.78
CA LEU A 32 1.47 -0.48 9.09
C LEU A 32 0.05 -0.95 8.72
N LEU A 33 -0.91 -0.84 9.63
CA LEU A 33 -2.31 -1.18 9.37
C LEU A 33 -2.90 -0.30 8.26
N ARG A 34 -2.69 1.01 8.34
CA ARG A 34 -3.12 1.98 7.31
C ARG A 34 -2.49 1.72 5.95
N ALA A 35 -1.19 1.44 5.90
CA ALA A 35 -0.48 1.10 4.67
C ALA A 35 -0.96 -0.24 4.07
N ALA A 36 -1.40 -1.17 4.92
CA ALA A 36 -1.98 -2.45 4.50
C ALA A 36 -3.45 -2.34 4.05
N GLY A 37 -4.07 -1.18 4.29
CA GLY A 37 -5.44 -0.89 3.88
C GLY A 37 -6.50 -1.08 4.96
N ILE A 38 -6.10 -1.14 6.23
CA ILE A 38 -7.02 -1.23 7.37
C ILE A 38 -7.16 0.17 8.00
N PRO A 39 -8.37 0.75 8.02
CA PRO A 39 -8.63 1.96 8.79
C PRO A 39 -8.32 1.73 10.27
N VAL A 40 -7.68 2.69 10.93
CA VAL A 40 -7.29 2.61 12.33
C VAL A 40 -7.98 3.72 13.09
N TRP A 41 -8.53 3.37 14.24
CA TRP A 41 -9.03 4.33 15.22
C TRP A 41 -8.03 4.49 16.36
N ARG A 42 -7.60 5.73 16.62
CA ARG A 42 -6.66 6.06 17.71
C ARG A 42 -7.14 7.26 18.53
N ASP A 43 -7.07 7.12 19.86
CA ASP A 43 -7.49 8.13 20.84
C ASP A 43 -6.80 9.50 20.66
N VAL A 44 -5.53 9.51 20.22
CA VAL A 44 -4.73 10.75 20.09
C VAL A 44 -5.07 11.58 18.84
N ASP A 45 -5.41 10.92 17.73
CA ASP A 45 -5.51 11.58 16.42
C ASP A 45 -6.97 11.84 15.98
N ASP A 46 -7.92 11.07 16.52
CA ASP A 46 -9.28 10.96 15.95
C ASP A 46 -10.39 11.53 16.84
N LEU A 47 -10.05 12.23 17.94
CA LEU A 47 -11.05 12.75 18.91
C LEU A 47 -10.92 14.24 19.25
N PRO A 48 -12.07 14.95 19.38
CA PRO A 48 -12.15 16.23 20.10
C PRO A 48 -11.85 16.04 21.60
N PRO A 49 -11.42 17.09 22.32
CA PRO A 49 -11.13 17.00 23.76
C PRO A 49 -12.33 16.55 24.61
N GLY A 50 -12.18 15.53 25.47
CA GLY A 50 -13.24 14.92 26.31
C GLY A 50 -12.75 13.88 27.35
N ASP A 51 -13.61 13.08 28.01
CA ASP A 51 -13.25 12.06 29.05
C ASP A 51 -13.08 10.64 28.46
N THR A 52 -11.94 9.98 28.71
CA THR A 52 -11.47 8.70 28.13
C THR A 52 -12.49 7.55 28.20
N ASN A 53 -13.29 7.44 29.25
CA ASN A 53 -14.30 6.37 29.38
C ASN A 53 -15.46 6.49 28.39
N GLN A 54 -15.83 7.73 28.06
CA GLN A 54 -16.86 8.00 27.06
C GLN A 54 -16.33 7.74 25.64
N ARG A 55 -15.02 7.88 25.43
CA ARG A 55 -14.32 7.73 24.14
C ARG A 55 -14.34 6.29 23.62
N LEU A 56 -14.00 5.30 24.45
CA LEU A 56 -14.05 3.89 24.05
C LEU A 56 -15.49 3.43 23.79
N LYS A 57 -16.43 3.88 24.63
CA LYS A 57 -17.84 3.56 24.44
C LYS A 57 -18.33 4.11 23.10
N GLN A 58 -17.98 5.34 22.76
CA GLN A 58 -18.30 5.93 21.45
C GLN A 58 -17.65 5.16 20.30
N ALA A 59 -16.38 4.74 20.42
CA ALA A 59 -15.71 3.93 19.39
C ALA A 59 -16.45 2.62 19.12
N ILE A 60 -16.76 1.88 20.19
CA ILE A 60 -17.52 0.62 20.13
C ILE A 60 -18.93 0.87 19.57
N ASP A 61 -19.63 1.88 20.08
CA ASP A 61 -20.98 2.25 19.63
C ASP A 61 -20.98 2.74 18.16
N SER A 62 -19.85 3.24 17.65
CA SER A 62 -19.68 3.72 16.27
C SER A 62 -19.30 2.65 15.24
N GLY A 63 -19.06 1.42 15.70
CA GLY A 63 -18.69 0.27 14.87
C GLY A 63 -17.18 0.03 14.80
N LEU A 64 -16.74 -1.15 15.24
CA LEU A 64 -15.36 -1.64 15.16
C LEU A 64 -15.33 -2.99 14.46
N SER A 65 -14.39 -3.20 13.53
CA SER A 65 -14.21 -4.51 12.89
C SER A 65 -13.28 -5.44 13.68
N GLY A 66 -12.53 -4.88 14.62
CA GLY A 66 -11.59 -5.61 15.47
C GLY A 66 -10.79 -4.69 16.38
N ALA A 67 -9.87 -5.27 17.14
CA ALA A 67 -8.96 -4.53 17.98
C ALA A 67 -7.58 -5.18 18.11
N VAL A 68 -6.60 -4.38 18.51
CA VAL A 68 -5.26 -4.83 18.91
C VAL A 68 -4.96 -4.34 20.32
N LEU A 69 -4.52 -5.25 21.19
CA LEU A 69 -3.97 -4.92 22.50
C LEU A 69 -2.45 -4.82 22.41
N VAL A 70 -1.88 -3.67 22.77
CA VAL A 70 -0.43 -3.50 22.92
C VAL A 70 -0.07 -3.71 24.40
N ILE A 71 0.55 -4.86 24.67
CA ILE A 71 0.87 -5.34 26.01
C ILE A 71 2.34 -5.12 26.31
N THR A 72 2.60 -4.18 27.21
CA THR A 72 3.90 -3.89 27.80
C THR A 72 3.99 -4.45 29.22
N PRO A 73 5.19 -4.58 29.82
CA PRO A 73 5.32 -5.01 31.22
C PRO A 73 4.51 -4.14 32.19
N ASP A 74 4.48 -2.82 31.95
CA ASP A 74 3.84 -1.85 32.85
C ASP A 74 2.38 -1.55 32.47
N VAL A 75 1.76 -2.33 31.56
CA VAL A 75 0.35 -2.14 31.21
C VAL A 75 -0.56 -2.29 32.42
N GLU A 76 -0.11 -3.01 33.45
CA GLU A 76 -0.80 -3.16 34.72
C GLU A 76 -1.01 -1.84 35.47
N LEU A 77 -0.20 -0.82 35.17
CA LEU A 77 -0.30 0.52 35.74
C LEU A 77 -1.34 1.39 35.03
N SER A 78 -2.16 0.82 34.14
CA SER A 78 -3.23 1.53 33.42
C SER A 78 -4.61 1.03 33.83
N PRO A 79 -5.29 1.68 34.80
CA PRO A 79 -6.62 1.28 35.25
C PRO A 79 -7.65 1.27 34.10
N VAL A 80 -7.54 2.23 33.17
CA VAL A 80 -8.45 2.30 32.01
C VAL A 80 -8.33 1.06 31.12
N ILE A 81 -7.11 0.55 30.89
CA ILE A 81 -6.93 -0.65 30.08
C ILE A 81 -7.43 -1.88 30.84
N GLN A 82 -7.07 -2.00 32.12
CA GLN A 82 -7.42 -3.17 32.93
C GLN A 82 -8.93 -3.28 33.18
N GLU A 83 -9.59 -2.17 33.48
CA GLU A 83 -10.98 -2.18 33.96
C GLU A 83 -11.99 -1.90 32.85
N VAL A 84 -11.57 -1.28 31.73
CA VAL A 84 -12.48 -0.75 30.72
C VAL A 84 -12.18 -1.30 29.32
N GLU A 85 -10.99 -1.05 28.77
CA GLU A 85 -10.69 -1.40 27.38
C GLU A 85 -10.53 -2.91 27.17
N ALA A 86 -9.55 -3.53 27.82
CA ALA A 86 -9.23 -4.94 27.58
C ALA A 86 -10.42 -5.87 27.88
N PRO A 87 -11.15 -5.76 29.03
CA PRO A 87 -12.29 -6.62 29.30
C PRO A 87 -13.36 -6.58 28.20
N ARG A 88 -13.65 -5.39 27.65
CA ARG A 88 -14.66 -5.23 26.61
C ARG A 88 -14.21 -5.83 25.28
N LEU A 89 -12.98 -5.57 24.86
CA LEU A 89 -12.44 -6.08 23.60
C LEU A 89 -12.34 -7.61 23.61
N ILE A 90 -11.96 -8.17 24.75
CA ILE A 90 -11.89 -9.62 24.94
C ILE A 90 -13.30 -10.22 24.93
N ASN A 91 -14.27 -9.58 25.60
CA ASN A 91 -15.66 -10.03 25.57
C ASN A 91 -16.26 -9.98 24.16
N LEU A 92 -15.93 -8.95 23.36
CA LEU A 92 -16.34 -8.89 21.95
C LEU A 92 -15.77 -10.08 21.17
N HIS A 93 -14.47 -10.37 21.30
CA HIS A 93 -13.83 -11.50 20.63
C HIS A 93 -14.40 -12.87 21.06
N GLU A 94 -14.65 -13.06 22.35
CA GLU A 94 -15.19 -14.33 22.88
C GLU A 94 -16.63 -14.60 22.40
N ASN A 95 -17.43 -13.55 22.23
CA ASN A 95 -18.84 -13.67 21.85
C ASN A 95 -19.09 -13.55 20.34
N HIS A 96 -18.11 -13.06 19.57
CA HIS A 96 -18.26 -12.77 18.16
C HIS A 96 -17.04 -13.26 17.38
N SER A 97 -17.19 -14.39 16.69
CA SER A 97 -16.11 -15.03 15.91
C SER A 97 -15.59 -14.18 14.75
N ASP A 98 -16.37 -13.20 14.34
CA ASP A 98 -16.12 -12.28 13.24
C ASP A 98 -15.45 -10.97 13.70
N PHE A 99 -15.31 -10.77 15.01
CA PHE A 99 -14.50 -9.71 15.61
C PHE A 99 -13.03 -10.15 15.75
N ALA A 100 -12.14 -9.49 15.02
CA ALA A 100 -10.72 -9.79 15.05
C ALA A 100 -10.05 -9.21 16.31
N LEU A 101 -9.38 -10.05 17.11
CA LEU A 101 -8.53 -9.60 18.21
C LEU A 101 -7.08 -10.04 17.96
N GLY A 102 -6.18 -9.06 17.98
CA GLY A 102 -4.73 -9.26 17.92
C GLY A 102 -4.03 -8.78 19.19
N ILE A 103 -2.85 -9.33 19.47
CA ILE A 103 -2.00 -8.86 20.59
C ILE A 103 -0.59 -8.57 20.09
N VAL A 104 -0.11 -7.36 20.37
CA VAL A 104 1.31 -7.03 20.30
C VAL A 104 1.89 -7.20 21.70
N ASN A 105 2.75 -8.18 21.88
CA ASN A 105 3.31 -8.56 23.17
C ASN A 105 4.79 -8.15 23.26
N ALA A 106 5.07 -7.19 24.12
CA ALA A 106 6.42 -6.72 24.43
C ALA A 106 7.05 -7.44 25.63
N VAL A 107 6.28 -8.29 26.35
CA VAL A 107 6.77 -9.03 27.51
C VAL A 107 7.58 -10.24 27.04
N ARG A 108 8.79 -10.36 27.58
CA ARG A 108 9.74 -11.43 27.24
C ARG A 108 10.01 -12.33 28.43
N LYS A 109 10.24 -13.60 28.15
CA LYS A 109 10.81 -14.55 29.10
C LYS A 109 12.29 -14.24 29.31
N GLU A 110 12.89 -14.83 30.34
CA GLU A 110 14.34 -14.75 30.58
C GLU A 110 15.17 -15.25 29.38
N SER A 111 14.62 -16.18 28.58
CA SER A 111 15.24 -16.67 27.35
C SER A 111 15.22 -15.66 26.18
N GLY A 112 14.58 -14.50 26.35
CA GLY A 112 14.39 -13.48 25.30
C GLY A 112 13.20 -13.72 24.36
N ALA A 113 12.58 -14.92 24.42
CA ALA A 113 11.38 -15.24 23.67
C ALA A 113 10.15 -14.48 24.19
N VAL A 114 9.14 -14.28 23.34
CA VAL A 114 7.84 -13.69 23.73
C VAL A 114 7.18 -14.55 24.81
N ASP A 115 6.70 -13.90 25.87
CA ASP A 115 5.95 -14.56 26.93
C ASP A 115 4.44 -14.57 26.63
N TYR A 116 3.97 -15.59 25.91
CA TYR A 116 2.57 -15.70 25.47
C TYR A 116 1.53 -15.76 26.60
N GLY A 117 1.93 -16.14 27.82
CA GLY A 117 1.05 -16.13 29.00
C GLY A 117 1.05 -14.79 29.74
N ALA A 118 1.97 -13.88 29.41
CA ALA A 118 2.07 -12.60 30.09
C ALA A 118 0.82 -11.72 29.98
N PRO A 119 0.11 -11.63 28.82
CA PRO A 119 -1.08 -10.77 28.71
C PRO A 119 -2.15 -11.07 29.76
N ASP A 120 -2.45 -12.34 30.02
CA ASP A 120 -3.42 -12.70 31.06
C ASP A 120 -2.94 -12.27 32.46
N ARG A 121 -1.65 -12.45 32.76
CA ARG A 121 -1.04 -12.05 34.04
C ARG A 121 -1.05 -10.54 34.26
N VAL A 122 -0.55 -9.75 33.30
CA VAL A 122 -0.41 -8.28 33.45
C VAL A 122 -1.74 -7.53 33.34
N LEU A 123 -2.76 -8.17 32.76
CA LEU A 123 -4.14 -7.66 32.77
C LEU A 123 -4.94 -8.16 33.97
N ASN A 124 -4.29 -8.82 34.96
CA ASN A 124 -4.94 -9.35 36.16
C ASN A 124 -6.15 -10.27 35.86
N ARG A 125 -6.06 -11.06 34.78
CA ARG A 125 -7.14 -11.98 34.39
C ARG A 125 -7.09 -13.25 35.23
N THR A 126 -8.28 -13.72 35.64
CA THR A 126 -8.44 -14.97 36.37
C THR A 126 -8.45 -16.21 35.46
N THR A 127 -8.58 -16.03 34.15
CA THR A 127 -8.66 -17.09 33.14
C THR A 127 -7.61 -16.87 32.06
N GLU A 128 -6.87 -17.91 31.69
CA GLU A 128 -5.80 -17.89 30.66
C GLU A 128 -6.36 -17.94 29.23
N THR A 129 -7.23 -16.99 28.89
CA THR A 129 -7.93 -16.95 27.61
C THR A 129 -7.09 -16.36 26.47
N LEU A 130 -6.12 -15.49 26.79
CA LEU A 130 -5.39 -14.72 25.79
C LEU A 130 -4.25 -15.51 25.14
N THR A 131 -3.80 -16.60 25.76
CA THR A 131 -2.79 -17.49 25.17
C THR A 131 -3.21 -18.04 23.79
N GLY A 132 -4.52 -18.19 23.54
CA GLY A 132 -5.07 -18.65 22.26
C GLY A 132 -5.29 -17.55 21.20
N VAL A 133 -5.15 -16.27 21.57
CA VAL A 133 -5.31 -15.14 20.65
C VAL A 133 -4.05 -14.99 19.77
N ASP A 134 -4.18 -14.44 18.56
CA ASP A 134 -3.02 -14.20 17.70
C ASP A 134 -2.09 -13.14 18.33
N GLN A 135 -1.02 -13.61 18.98
CA GLN A 135 -0.01 -12.75 19.58
C GLN A 135 1.26 -12.70 18.73
N LYS A 136 1.85 -11.51 18.64
CA LYS A 136 3.12 -11.25 17.95
C LYS A 136 4.01 -10.35 18.78
N ALA A 137 5.32 -10.43 18.55
CA ALA A 137 6.29 -9.56 19.23
C ALA A 137 6.07 -8.09 18.87
N SER A 138 6.48 -7.17 19.74
CA SER A 138 6.53 -5.72 19.46
C SER A 138 7.66 -5.28 18.52
N THR A 139 8.30 -6.22 17.82
CA THR A 139 9.31 -5.92 16.78
C THR A 139 8.61 -5.66 15.45
N ARG A 140 9.27 -4.92 14.53
CA ARG A 140 8.77 -4.66 13.18
C ARG A 140 8.19 -5.90 12.50
N ASP A 141 8.97 -6.99 12.44
CA ASP A 141 8.54 -8.27 11.85
C ASP A 141 7.29 -8.85 12.53
N GLY A 142 7.19 -8.70 13.85
CA GLY A 142 6.02 -9.11 14.63
C GLY A 142 4.80 -8.27 14.29
N LEU A 143 4.95 -6.94 14.18
CA LEU A 143 3.88 -6.04 13.77
C LEU A 143 3.39 -6.35 12.36
N VAL A 144 4.30 -6.53 11.40
CA VAL A 144 3.99 -6.90 10.01
C VAL A 144 3.26 -8.25 9.96
N ALA A 145 3.69 -9.23 10.76
CA ALA A 145 3.03 -10.53 10.87
C ALA A 145 1.61 -10.44 11.46
N LEU A 146 1.38 -9.54 12.44
CA LEU A 146 0.07 -9.29 13.01
C LEU A 146 -0.85 -8.62 11.99
N VAL A 147 -0.37 -7.58 11.32
CA VAL A 147 -1.10 -6.86 10.26
C VAL A 147 -1.54 -7.82 9.16
N ARG A 148 -0.70 -8.77 8.77
CA ARG A 148 -1.07 -9.84 7.83
C ARG A 148 -2.27 -10.66 8.32
N GLY A 149 -2.27 -11.04 9.60
CA GLY A 149 -3.38 -11.75 10.24
C GLY A 149 -4.67 -10.95 10.17
N MET A 150 -4.62 -9.67 10.55
CA MET A 150 -5.76 -8.76 10.52
C MET A 150 -6.32 -8.55 9.10
N VAL A 151 -5.46 -8.35 8.10
CA VAL A 151 -5.86 -8.22 6.69
C VAL A 151 -6.58 -9.49 6.23
N PHE A 152 -6.00 -10.66 6.49
CA PHE A 152 -6.58 -11.91 6.01
C PHE A 152 -7.87 -12.29 6.73
N HIS A 153 -7.99 -11.97 8.02
CA HIS A 153 -9.24 -12.10 8.75
C HIS A 153 -10.33 -11.23 8.10
N ARG A 154 -10.07 -9.93 7.96
CA ARG A 154 -10.97 -8.97 7.29
C ARG A 154 -11.44 -9.49 5.93
N ILE A 155 -10.51 -9.89 5.08
CA ILE A 155 -10.82 -10.34 3.71
C ILE A 155 -11.61 -11.65 3.69
N ALA A 156 -11.39 -12.58 4.61
CA ALA A 156 -12.17 -13.82 4.68
C ALA A 156 -13.66 -13.53 4.85
N HIS A 157 -13.99 -12.50 5.62
CA HIS A 157 -15.36 -12.05 5.86
C HIS A 157 -15.94 -11.14 4.76
N ARG A 158 -15.13 -10.74 3.76
CA ARG A 158 -15.58 -9.92 2.62
C ARG A 158 -15.91 -10.72 1.37
N ARG A 159 -15.74 -12.04 1.39
CA ARG A 159 -15.96 -12.91 0.21
C ARG A 159 -17.36 -12.76 -0.39
N SER A 160 -18.40 -12.79 0.44
CA SER A 160 -19.80 -12.64 -0.02
C SER A 160 -20.08 -11.25 -0.61
N ALA A 161 -19.51 -10.19 -0.01
CA ALA A 161 -19.63 -8.83 -0.54
C ALA A 161 -18.96 -8.71 -1.92
N VAL A 162 -17.76 -9.27 -2.07
CA VAL A 162 -17.04 -9.31 -3.35
C VAL A 162 -17.81 -10.12 -4.40
N GLU A 163 -18.36 -11.27 -4.04
CA GLU A 163 -19.21 -12.07 -4.94
C GLU A 163 -20.45 -11.30 -5.39
N SER A 164 -21.12 -10.60 -4.48
CA SER A 164 -22.28 -9.75 -4.80
C SER A 164 -21.94 -8.56 -5.71
N ASN A 165 -20.68 -8.12 -5.71
CA ASN A 165 -20.13 -7.05 -6.54
C ASN A 165 -19.44 -7.59 -7.81
N ASP A 166 -20.04 -8.61 -8.44
CA ASP A 166 -19.53 -9.27 -9.66
C ASP A 166 -18.09 -9.79 -9.53
N GLY A 167 -17.69 -10.19 -8.32
CA GLY A 167 -16.32 -10.62 -8.03
C GLY A 167 -15.29 -9.49 -8.09
N THR A 168 -15.70 -8.22 -7.95
CA THR A 168 -14.78 -7.07 -7.96
C THR A 168 -14.29 -6.76 -6.55
N PHE A 169 -12.96 -6.79 -6.37
CA PHE A 169 -12.29 -6.31 -5.16
C PHE A 169 -12.07 -4.80 -5.25
N ASN A 170 -12.63 -4.03 -4.33
CA ASN A 170 -12.44 -2.58 -4.29
C ASN A 170 -11.24 -2.23 -3.41
N LEU A 171 -10.35 -1.43 -3.97
CA LEU A 171 -9.17 -0.90 -3.32
C LEU A 171 -9.19 0.62 -3.43
N THR A 172 -8.92 1.32 -2.34
CA THR A 172 -8.65 2.77 -2.40
C THR A 172 -7.22 3.06 -2.00
N VAL A 173 -6.65 4.11 -2.59
CA VAL A 173 -5.31 4.58 -2.24
C VAL A 173 -5.32 6.09 -2.06
N GLN A 174 -4.67 6.58 -1.00
CA GLN A 174 -4.38 7.99 -0.82
C GLN A 174 -2.97 8.17 -0.23
N THR A 175 -2.18 9.06 -0.83
CA THR A 175 -0.79 9.30 -0.40
C THR A 175 -0.47 10.76 -0.10
N ARG A 176 -1.42 11.68 -0.30
CA ARG A 176 -1.21 13.12 -0.12
C ARG A 176 -2.01 13.72 1.04
N ASN A 177 -3.11 13.09 1.41
CA ASN A 177 -3.95 13.58 2.50
C ASN A 177 -3.50 12.98 3.81
N THR A 178 -3.58 13.76 4.89
CA THR A 178 -3.50 13.23 6.25
C THR A 178 -4.67 12.29 6.50
N PRO A 179 -4.44 11.00 6.81
CA PRO A 179 -5.52 10.06 7.02
C PRO A 179 -6.35 10.42 8.24
N GLN A 180 -7.67 10.33 8.11
CA GLN A 180 -8.62 10.46 9.21
C GLN A 180 -9.38 9.14 9.41
N VAL A 181 -9.88 8.86 10.61
CA VAL A 181 -10.77 7.70 10.87
C VAL A 181 -11.94 7.61 9.90
N TYR A 182 -12.47 8.76 9.45
CA TYR A 182 -13.58 8.83 8.52
C TYR A 182 -13.19 8.63 7.04
N ASP A 183 -11.91 8.42 6.72
CA ASP A 183 -11.44 8.11 5.36
C ASP A 183 -11.75 6.67 4.92
N ARG A 184 -12.53 5.92 5.71
CA ARG A 184 -13.07 4.60 5.34
C ARG A 184 -14.06 4.75 4.18
N THR A 185 -13.91 3.94 3.15
CA THR A 185 -14.74 4.05 1.93
C THR A 185 -15.75 2.92 1.78
N GLY A 186 -15.74 1.95 2.69
CA GLY A 186 -16.48 0.69 2.55
C GLY A 186 -15.81 -0.29 1.57
N SER A 187 -14.61 0.03 1.07
CA SER A 187 -13.81 -0.87 0.23
C SER A 187 -13.20 -2.00 1.06
N GLU A 188 -12.80 -3.08 0.38
CA GLU A 188 -12.13 -4.21 1.04
C GLU A 188 -10.83 -3.75 1.72
N LEU A 189 -10.08 -2.84 1.08
CA LEU A 189 -8.88 -2.22 1.62
C LEU A 189 -8.79 -0.72 1.25
N ASP A 190 -8.37 0.10 2.22
CA ASP A 190 -8.18 1.55 2.12
C ASP A 190 -6.72 1.92 2.39
N ILE A 191 -5.82 1.77 1.40
CA ILE A 191 -4.39 2.04 1.56
C ILE A 191 -4.14 3.52 1.82
N ARG A 192 -3.49 3.82 2.94
CA ARG A 192 -3.04 5.16 3.32
C ARG A 192 -1.58 5.08 3.76
N ILE A 193 -0.73 5.95 3.22
CA ILE A 193 0.66 6.07 3.69
C ILE A 193 0.82 7.32 4.56
N ARG A 194 1.93 7.41 5.29
CA ARG A 194 2.28 8.60 6.07
C ARG A 194 2.22 9.87 5.21
N PRO A 195 1.67 10.97 5.74
CA PRO A 195 1.78 12.26 5.07
C PRO A 195 3.25 12.63 4.91
N SER A 196 3.58 13.25 3.79
CA SER A 196 4.93 13.74 3.56
C SER A 196 5.13 15.09 4.23
N GLU A 197 6.31 15.31 4.79
CA GLU A 197 6.78 16.65 5.15
C GLU A 197 7.27 17.44 3.92
N HIS A 198 7.43 16.76 2.78
CA HIS A 198 7.82 17.34 1.51
C HIS A 198 6.59 17.66 0.64
N GLU A 199 6.57 18.82 -0.02
CA GLU A 199 5.40 19.27 -0.80
C GLU A 199 5.06 18.38 -2.01
N ARG A 200 6.08 17.77 -2.61
CA ARG A 200 5.97 16.98 -3.87
C ARG A 200 6.17 15.47 -3.74
N LEU A 201 6.97 15.05 -2.76
CA LEU A 201 7.48 13.69 -2.67
C LEU A 201 6.66 12.90 -1.65
N PRO A 202 6.48 11.59 -1.80
CA PRO A 202 5.91 10.76 -0.74
C PRO A 202 6.83 10.71 0.49
N SER A 203 6.25 10.41 1.65
CA SER A 203 7.00 10.16 2.89
C SER A 203 7.90 8.94 2.73
N ALA A 204 9.20 9.07 2.98
CA ALA A 204 10.15 7.95 2.94
C ALA A 204 9.77 6.85 3.95
N GLU A 205 9.44 7.22 5.19
CA GLU A 205 8.92 6.27 6.19
C GLU A 205 7.61 5.61 5.74
N GLY A 206 6.71 6.38 5.12
CA GLY A 206 5.45 5.85 4.57
C GLY A 206 5.68 4.85 3.44
N LEU A 207 6.73 5.04 2.64
CA LEU A 207 7.15 4.08 1.62
C LEU A 207 7.74 2.80 2.24
N VAL A 208 8.47 2.91 3.35
CA VAL A 208 8.98 1.74 4.10
C VAL A 208 7.81 0.93 4.67
N ASP A 209 6.83 1.60 5.29
CA ASP A 209 5.60 0.95 5.77
C ASP A 209 4.86 0.23 4.63
N LEU A 210 4.70 0.89 3.48
CA LEU A 210 4.08 0.28 2.30
C LEU A 210 4.88 -0.93 1.80
N ALA A 211 6.21 -0.83 1.74
CA ALA A 211 7.07 -1.91 1.27
C ALA A 211 6.88 -3.20 2.07
N ASP A 212 6.73 -3.08 3.40
CA ASP A 212 6.55 -4.23 4.29
C ASP A 212 5.21 -4.94 4.10
N VAL A 213 4.15 -4.22 3.71
CA VAL A 213 2.77 -4.75 3.72
C VAL A 213 2.16 -4.94 2.33
N ILE A 214 2.67 -4.27 1.30
CA ILE A 214 2.13 -4.36 -0.08
C ILE A 214 2.17 -5.79 -0.63
N GLN A 215 3.06 -6.63 -0.10
CA GLN A 215 3.13 -8.06 -0.43
C GLN A 215 1.85 -8.85 -0.12
N PHE A 216 1.00 -8.36 0.80
CA PHE A 216 -0.26 -9.03 1.16
C PHE A 216 -1.34 -8.84 0.10
N LEU A 217 -1.28 -7.75 -0.66
CA LEU A 217 -2.32 -7.31 -1.57
C LEU A 217 -2.76 -8.37 -2.61
N PRO A 218 -1.87 -8.98 -3.41
CA PRO A 218 -2.31 -9.97 -4.37
C PRO A 218 -2.87 -11.25 -3.72
N THR A 219 -2.43 -11.59 -2.50
CA THR A 219 -3.02 -12.70 -1.75
C THR A 219 -4.39 -12.34 -1.19
N ALA A 220 -4.58 -11.11 -0.71
CA ALA A 220 -5.88 -10.58 -0.29
C ALA A 220 -6.91 -10.68 -1.43
N VAL A 221 -6.57 -10.22 -2.63
CA VAL A 221 -7.45 -10.33 -3.81
C VAL A 221 -7.84 -11.79 -4.09
N THR A 222 -6.89 -12.71 -4.11
CA THR A 222 -7.18 -14.14 -4.34
C THR A 222 -8.00 -14.77 -3.22
N ARG A 223 -7.74 -14.40 -1.96
CA ARG A 223 -8.49 -14.89 -0.78
C ARG A 223 -9.91 -14.36 -0.74
N ALA A 224 -10.18 -13.19 -1.30
CA ALA A 224 -11.53 -12.67 -1.47
C ALA A 224 -12.35 -13.46 -2.52
N GLY A 225 -11.69 -14.26 -3.37
CA GLY A 225 -12.34 -14.90 -4.52
C GLY A 225 -12.65 -13.94 -5.66
N ALA A 226 -11.96 -12.80 -5.71
CA ALA A 226 -12.18 -11.78 -6.72
C ALA A 226 -11.69 -12.22 -8.11
N LYS A 227 -12.40 -11.75 -9.15
CA LYS A 227 -12.08 -11.93 -10.58
C LYS A 227 -11.44 -10.69 -11.20
N GLY A 228 -11.46 -9.57 -10.48
CA GLY A 228 -10.86 -8.33 -10.88
C GLY A 228 -10.71 -7.37 -9.70
N VAL A 229 -9.95 -6.31 -9.91
CA VAL A 229 -9.67 -5.27 -8.93
C VAL A 229 -10.09 -3.92 -9.50
N ARG A 230 -10.81 -3.14 -8.69
CA ARG A 230 -11.13 -1.74 -8.95
C ARG A 230 -10.34 -0.87 -7.98
N VAL A 231 -9.51 0.03 -8.51
CA VAL A 231 -8.73 0.98 -7.71
C VAL A 231 -9.32 2.38 -7.83
N THR A 232 -9.44 3.09 -6.71
CA THR A 232 -9.88 4.49 -6.68
C THR A 232 -8.97 5.34 -5.80
N GLY A 233 -9.12 6.67 -5.84
CA GLY A 233 -8.38 7.61 -5.02
C GLY A 233 -7.29 8.37 -5.78
N GLY A 234 -6.11 8.52 -5.18
CA GLY A 234 -4.99 9.23 -5.79
C GLY A 234 -3.67 8.97 -5.08
N ALA A 235 -2.60 8.75 -5.84
CA ALA A 235 -1.29 8.43 -5.30
C ALA A 235 -0.17 9.18 -6.04
N HIS A 236 0.97 9.33 -5.36
CA HIS A 236 2.26 9.57 -6.00
C HIS A 236 2.53 8.47 -7.04
N LEU A 237 3.20 8.81 -8.16
CA LEU A 237 3.26 7.94 -9.33
C LEU A 237 4.10 6.67 -9.10
N SER A 238 5.12 6.75 -8.26
CA SER A 238 5.92 5.62 -7.78
C SER A 238 5.06 4.63 -6.98
N VAL A 239 4.19 5.12 -6.11
CA VAL A 239 3.24 4.29 -5.34
C VAL A 239 2.20 3.67 -6.27
N ALA A 240 1.68 4.44 -7.24
CA ALA A 240 0.77 3.93 -8.25
C ALA A 240 1.40 2.79 -9.08
N LEU A 241 2.64 2.95 -9.53
CA LEU A 241 3.41 1.89 -10.19
C LEU A 241 3.59 0.67 -9.27
N ALA A 242 3.95 0.88 -8.01
CA ALA A 242 4.15 -0.20 -7.04
C ALA A 242 2.87 -1.03 -6.81
N ILE A 243 1.71 -0.37 -6.69
CA ILE A 243 0.40 -1.04 -6.56
C ILE A 243 0.09 -1.83 -7.84
N GLY A 244 0.29 -1.24 -9.02
CA GLY A 244 0.14 -1.95 -10.29
C GLY A 244 1.03 -3.20 -10.35
N MET A 245 2.31 -3.06 -10.02
CA MET A 245 3.27 -4.16 -10.01
C MET A 245 2.99 -5.22 -8.93
N ALA A 246 2.33 -4.86 -7.83
CA ALA A 246 1.83 -5.79 -6.80
C ALA A 246 0.57 -6.53 -7.25
N LEU A 247 -0.15 -6.01 -8.24
CA LEU A 247 -1.38 -6.54 -8.82
C LEU A 247 -1.16 -6.96 -10.29
N PRO A 248 -0.27 -7.94 -10.53
CA PRO A 248 0.05 -8.34 -11.90
C PRO A 248 -1.20 -8.90 -12.58
N ALA A 249 -1.51 -8.43 -13.78
CA ALA A 249 -2.75 -8.81 -14.48
C ALA A 249 -2.88 -10.33 -14.69
N SER A 250 -1.75 -11.04 -14.84
CA SER A 250 -1.70 -12.50 -14.92
C SER A 250 -2.19 -13.24 -13.66
N ARG A 251 -2.29 -12.55 -12.51
CA ARG A 251 -2.75 -13.13 -11.24
C ARG A 251 -4.16 -12.70 -10.86
N ILE A 252 -4.53 -11.46 -11.17
CA ILE A 252 -5.77 -10.84 -10.68
C ILE A 252 -6.85 -10.67 -11.76
N GLY A 253 -6.55 -10.99 -13.02
CA GLY A 253 -7.47 -10.83 -14.13
C GLY A 253 -7.65 -9.36 -14.51
N ARG A 254 -8.89 -8.86 -14.41
CA ARG A 254 -9.25 -7.50 -14.83
C ARG A 254 -8.77 -6.46 -13.80
N LEU A 255 -8.08 -5.43 -14.28
CA LEU A 255 -7.73 -4.26 -13.47
C LEU A 255 -8.41 -3.02 -14.05
N GLU A 256 -9.14 -2.31 -13.18
CA GLU A 256 -9.83 -1.06 -13.50
C GLU A 256 -9.41 0.00 -12.47
N VAL A 257 -9.21 1.23 -12.94
CA VAL A 257 -8.98 2.40 -12.09
C VAL A 257 -10.07 3.42 -12.35
N ILE A 258 -10.73 3.90 -11.30
CA ILE A 258 -11.68 5.01 -11.41
C ILE A 258 -10.95 6.30 -11.03
N ASP A 259 -10.87 7.24 -11.97
CA ASP A 259 -10.25 8.54 -11.71
C ASP A 259 -11.14 9.46 -10.85
N GLN A 260 -10.60 10.63 -10.47
CA GLN A 260 -11.31 11.62 -9.66
C GLN A 260 -12.57 12.19 -10.33
N ARG A 261 -12.76 11.98 -11.64
CA ARG A 261 -13.95 12.39 -12.40
C ARG A 261 -14.97 11.26 -12.52
N GLY A 262 -14.72 10.10 -11.90
CA GLY A 262 -15.58 8.93 -12.00
C GLY A 262 -15.40 8.13 -13.29
N MET A 263 -14.37 8.43 -14.09
CA MET A 263 -14.14 7.73 -15.36
C MET A 263 -13.34 6.45 -15.13
N ALA A 264 -13.75 5.36 -15.79
CA ALA A 264 -13.08 4.07 -15.71
C ALA A 264 -11.94 3.94 -16.72
N TRP A 265 -10.79 3.51 -16.23
CA TRP A 265 -9.57 3.21 -16.99
C TRP A 265 -9.29 1.72 -16.81
N ALA A 266 -9.48 0.90 -17.83
CA ALA A 266 -9.38 -0.55 -17.72
C ALA A 266 -8.37 -1.13 -18.71
N CYS A 267 -7.71 -2.22 -18.32
CA CYS A 267 -6.83 -3.01 -19.19
C CYS A 267 -7.25 -4.48 -19.18
N ASP A 268 -7.06 -5.15 -20.33
CA ASP A 268 -7.32 -6.59 -20.50
C ASP A 268 -6.17 -7.49 -19.99
N GLY A 269 -5.10 -6.88 -19.49
CA GLY A 269 -3.98 -7.57 -18.85
C GLY A 269 -2.89 -8.04 -19.79
N ILE A 270 -2.94 -7.68 -21.08
CA ILE A 270 -1.97 -8.14 -22.08
C ILE A 270 -1.15 -6.97 -22.62
N ALA A 271 0.15 -6.97 -22.36
CA ALA A 271 1.08 -6.05 -23.01
C ALA A 271 1.25 -6.44 -24.48
N ARG A 272 0.92 -5.51 -25.40
CA ARG A 272 1.01 -5.74 -26.84
C ARG A 272 1.26 -4.44 -27.59
N MET A 273 1.88 -4.55 -28.76
CA MET A 273 1.93 -3.47 -29.73
C MET A 273 0.59 -3.40 -30.48
N PRO A 274 -0.12 -2.27 -30.51
CA PRO A 274 -1.33 -2.12 -31.31
C PRO A 274 -0.98 -1.92 -32.79
N ASP A 275 -1.93 -2.23 -33.68
CA ASP A 275 -1.78 -2.01 -35.14
C ASP A 275 -1.57 -0.53 -35.48
N LYS A 276 -2.20 0.36 -34.70
CA LYS A 276 -2.03 1.81 -34.77
C LYS A 276 -1.40 2.29 -33.47
N PRO A 277 -0.08 2.54 -33.47
CA PRO A 277 0.61 3.07 -32.30
C PRO A 277 0.03 4.41 -31.85
N SER A 278 -0.16 4.55 -30.54
CA SER A 278 -0.53 5.80 -29.86
C SER A 278 0.68 6.46 -29.18
N LEU A 279 1.78 5.71 -29.02
CA LEU A 279 3.06 6.24 -28.53
C LEU A 279 4.08 6.32 -29.66
N THR A 280 4.96 7.32 -29.56
CA THR A 280 6.12 7.47 -30.43
C THR A 280 7.40 7.66 -29.61
N VAL A 281 8.52 7.20 -30.14
CA VAL A 281 9.85 7.47 -29.59
C VAL A 281 10.32 8.79 -30.18
N VAL A 282 10.16 9.90 -29.44
CA VAL A 282 10.51 11.24 -29.96
C VAL A 282 12.00 11.53 -29.89
N ALA A 283 12.70 10.87 -28.97
CA ALA A 283 14.14 10.96 -28.82
C ALA A 283 14.65 9.69 -28.15
N SER A 284 15.83 9.24 -28.56
CA SER A 284 16.55 8.15 -27.92
C SER A 284 18.03 8.28 -28.22
N GLY A 285 18.87 7.75 -27.35
CA GLY A 285 20.30 7.74 -27.60
C GLY A 285 21.03 6.69 -26.77
N PRO A 286 22.26 6.34 -27.18
CA PRO A 286 23.13 5.55 -26.33
C PRO A 286 23.51 6.39 -25.11
N GLY A 287 23.65 5.72 -23.98
CA GLY A 287 24.47 6.26 -22.91
C GLY A 287 25.94 6.26 -23.31
N SER A 288 26.78 6.85 -22.47
CA SER A 288 28.21 7.01 -22.75
C SER A 288 29.05 5.81 -22.29
N ASN A 289 28.41 4.80 -21.69
CA ASN A 289 29.10 3.63 -21.16
C ASN A 289 28.68 2.37 -21.91
N GLY A 290 29.44 2.02 -22.95
CA GLY A 290 29.16 0.87 -23.81
C GLY A 290 29.44 -0.50 -23.19
N SER A 291 29.99 -0.62 -21.97
CA SER A 291 30.34 -1.94 -21.41
C SER A 291 30.86 -2.00 -19.95
N LYS A 292 31.03 -0.89 -19.20
CA LYS A 292 31.88 -0.90 -17.99
C LYS A 292 31.18 -0.65 -16.64
N THR A 293 29.89 -0.90 -16.50
CA THR A 293 29.26 -0.96 -15.17
C THR A 293 29.33 -2.38 -14.61
N ILE A 294 29.96 -2.55 -13.44
CA ILE A 294 29.86 -3.80 -12.66
C ILE A 294 28.39 -3.92 -12.22
N GLY A 295 27.65 -4.84 -12.83
CA GLY A 295 26.23 -5.05 -12.54
C GLY A 295 25.36 -5.08 -13.79
N ARG A 296 24.05 -5.04 -13.58
CA ARG A 296 23.06 -5.08 -14.66
C ARG A 296 23.02 -3.72 -15.38
N PRO A 297 22.89 -3.68 -16.72
CA PRO A 297 22.72 -2.43 -17.45
C PRO A 297 21.46 -1.68 -16.98
N ARG A 298 21.49 -0.34 -17.09
CA ARG A 298 20.35 0.54 -16.81
C ARG A 298 19.87 1.22 -18.08
N VAL A 299 18.56 1.32 -18.24
CA VAL A 299 17.94 2.02 -19.37
C VAL A 299 16.93 3.03 -18.83
N ALA A 300 17.04 4.29 -19.25
CA ALA A 300 16.09 5.32 -18.88
C ALA A 300 14.93 5.36 -19.87
N VAL A 301 13.70 5.36 -19.35
CA VAL A 301 12.49 5.55 -20.16
C VAL A 301 11.66 6.67 -19.54
N TYR A 302 11.46 7.73 -20.31
CA TYR A 302 10.51 8.78 -19.98
C TYR A 302 9.20 8.53 -20.71
N LEU A 303 8.14 8.30 -19.95
CA LEU A 303 6.78 8.11 -20.45
C LEU A 303 5.99 9.41 -20.24
N ASP A 304 5.94 10.25 -21.28
CA ASP A 304 5.25 11.54 -21.29
C ASP A 304 3.87 11.41 -21.93
N LEU A 305 2.84 11.51 -21.08
CA LEU A 305 1.43 11.33 -21.44
C LEU A 305 0.61 12.63 -21.26
N MET A 306 1.26 13.77 -21.00
CA MET A 306 0.57 15.01 -20.65
C MET A 306 0.96 16.20 -21.54
N SER A 307 -0.01 17.10 -21.70
CA SER A 307 0.17 18.43 -22.28
C SER A 307 -0.02 19.50 -21.18
N PRO A 308 0.69 20.66 -21.20
CA PRO A 308 1.76 21.04 -22.14
C PRO A 308 3.00 20.16 -21.96
N ARG A 309 3.84 20.03 -22.98
CA ARG A 309 5.06 19.21 -22.91
C ARG A 309 6.09 19.81 -21.94
N SER A 310 6.82 18.96 -21.23
CA SER A 310 7.85 19.39 -20.28
C SER A 310 9.01 18.40 -20.27
N ASP A 311 10.12 18.78 -20.90
CA ASP A 311 11.26 17.89 -21.14
C ASP A 311 12.47 18.23 -20.27
N THR A 312 12.48 19.41 -19.63
CA THR A 312 13.64 19.95 -18.91
C THR A 312 14.16 19.02 -17.82
N ALA A 313 13.28 18.49 -16.96
CA ALA A 313 13.67 17.57 -15.89
C ALA A 313 14.27 16.26 -16.44
N PHE A 314 13.69 15.73 -17.52
CA PHE A 314 14.18 14.51 -18.13
C PHE A 314 15.52 14.72 -18.85
N GLN A 315 15.68 15.84 -19.56
CA GLN A 315 16.95 16.17 -20.21
C GLN A 315 18.07 16.31 -19.17
N LYS A 316 17.80 17.03 -18.07
CA LYS A 316 18.71 17.12 -16.92
C LYS A 316 19.06 15.73 -16.38
N PHE A 317 18.06 14.88 -16.16
CA PHE A 317 18.28 13.50 -15.70
C PHE A 317 19.20 12.71 -16.64
N VAL A 318 18.96 12.77 -17.96
CA VAL A 318 19.79 12.09 -18.96
C VAL A 318 21.22 12.61 -18.94
N ASP A 319 21.42 13.93 -18.86
CA ASP A 319 22.75 14.54 -18.86
C ASP A 319 23.55 14.15 -17.61
N GLU A 320 22.92 14.16 -16.43
CA GLU A 320 23.53 13.77 -15.16
C GLU A 320 23.83 12.26 -15.09
N ASN A 321 22.99 11.42 -15.69
CA ASN A 321 23.08 9.96 -15.58
C ASN A 321 23.70 9.28 -16.82
N ARG A 322 24.11 10.05 -17.83
CA ARG A 322 24.56 9.53 -19.14
C ARG A 322 25.68 8.51 -19.05
N SER A 323 26.54 8.59 -18.04
CA SER A 323 27.66 7.67 -17.79
C SER A 323 27.25 6.34 -17.16
N SER A 324 26.04 6.25 -16.62
CA SER A 324 25.50 5.05 -15.95
C SER A 324 24.46 4.32 -16.79
N LEU A 325 23.92 4.96 -17.82
CA LEU A 325 22.92 4.41 -18.73
C LEU A 325 23.56 3.65 -19.89
N ALA A 326 22.93 2.56 -20.31
CA ALA A 326 23.21 1.91 -21.59
C ALA A 326 22.48 2.61 -22.73
N VAL A 327 21.20 2.91 -22.53
CA VAL A 327 20.31 3.59 -23.48
C VAL A 327 19.34 4.49 -22.70
N TRP A 328 18.85 5.55 -23.35
CA TRP A 328 17.67 6.28 -22.89
C TRP A 328 16.66 6.45 -24.03
N ALA A 329 15.39 6.54 -23.66
CA ALA A 329 14.28 6.72 -24.60
C ALA A 329 13.20 7.64 -24.02
N HIS A 330 12.65 8.48 -24.88
CA HIS A 330 11.51 9.34 -24.60
C HIS A 330 10.30 8.83 -25.39
N LEU A 331 9.37 8.20 -24.67
CA LEU A 331 8.07 7.77 -25.17
C LEU A 331 7.05 8.87 -24.94
N ARG A 332 6.38 9.29 -26.00
CA ARG A 332 5.37 10.35 -25.94
C ARG A 332 4.07 9.93 -26.59
N HIS A 333 2.95 10.32 -26.01
CA HIS A 333 1.64 10.23 -26.66
C HIS A 333 1.59 11.09 -27.93
N ILE A 334 1.11 10.52 -29.04
CA ILE A 334 1.14 11.19 -30.36
C ILE A 334 0.25 12.43 -30.40
N SER A 335 -0.82 12.46 -29.59
CA SER A 335 -1.75 13.57 -29.50
C SER A 335 -1.52 14.42 -28.25
N ASP A 336 -1.68 15.74 -28.37
CA ASP A 336 -1.65 16.66 -27.23
C ASP A 336 -3.04 16.80 -26.54
N ASN A 337 -4.05 16.07 -27.01
CA ASN A 337 -5.37 16.02 -26.38
C ASN A 337 -5.31 15.29 -25.02
N PRO A 338 -6.24 15.58 -24.10
CA PRO A 338 -6.43 14.76 -22.90
C PRO A 338 -6.61 13.29 -23.28
N LEU A 339 -5.98 12.40 -22.52
CA LEU A 339 -6.14 10.96 -22.70
C LEU A 339 -7.61 10.56 -22.52
N ASP A 340 -8.09 9.72 -23.42
CA ASP A 340 -9.41 9.10 -23.33
C ASP A 340 -9.34 7.84 -22.44
N PRO A 341 -10.04 7.82 -21.28
CA PRO A 341 -10.10 6.66 -20.39
C PRO A 341 -10.50 5.35 -21.09
N ALA A 342 -11.37 5.42 -22.11
CA ALA A 342 -11.83 4.24 -22.84
C ALA A 342 -10.71 3.56 -23.64
N SER A 343 -9.71 4.33 -24.08
CA SER A 343 -8.53 3.84 -24.83
C SER A 343 -7.32 3.52 -23.93
N ALA A 344 -7.43 3.79 -22.62
CA ALA A 344 -6.32 3.70 -21.68
C ALA A 344 -5.66 2.31 -21.62
N GLY A 345 -6.45 1.24 -21.75
CA GLY A 345 -5.94 -0.13 -21.72
C GLY A 345 -4.98 -0.44 -22.86
N GLU A 346 -5.31 0.00 -24.08
CA GLU A 346 -4.45 -0.17 -25.25
C GLU A 346 -3.18 0.67 -25.14
N LEU A 347 -3.30 1.91 -24.66
CA LEU A 347 -2.17 2.79 -24.43
C LEU A 347 -1.21 2.23 -23.35
N ALA A 348 -1.75 1.68 -22.27
CA ALA A 348 -0.97 1.06 -21.20
C ALA A 348 -0.27 -0.22 -21.71
N ALA A 349 -0.96 -1.02 -22.53
CA ALA A 349 -0.41 -2.20 -23.17
C ALA A 349 0.76 -1.87 -24.10
N GLU A 350 0.63 -0.82 -24.91
CA GLU A 350 1.69 -0.32 -25.78
C GLU A 350 2.88 0.19 -24.96
N ALA A 351 2.64 1.01 -23.93
CA ALA A 351 3.68 1.54 -23.06
C ALA A 351 4.49 0.40 -22.42
N ALA A 352 3.80 -0.58 -21.82
CA ALA A 352 4.44 -1.73 -21.20
C ALA A 352 5.21 -2.59 -22.21
N TYR A 353 4.66 -2.81 -23.42
CA TYR A 353 5.35 -3.52 -24.50
C TYR A 353 6.68 -2.84 -24.87
N ARG A 354 6.66 -1.52 -25.09
CA ARG A 354 7.86 -0.75 -25.45
C ARG A 354 8.89 -0.73 -24.32
N ILE A 355 8.45 -0.54 -23.07
CA ILE A 355 9.34 -0.59 -21.89
C ILE A 355 10.02 -1.95 -21.77
N ARG A 356 9.26 -3.05 -21.94
CA ARG A 356 9.80 -4.42 -21.96
C ARG A 356 10.83 -4.60 -23.07
N GLN A 357 10.53 -4.10 -24.28
CA GLN A 357 11.44 -4.17 -25.42
C GLN A 357 12.78 -3.50 -25.11
N PHE A 358 12.77 -2.31 -24.50
CA PHE A 358 13.99 -1.63 -24.08
C PHE A 358 14.80 -2.43 -23.04
N SER A 359 14.12 -3.06 -22.07
CA SER A 359 14.80 -3.93 -21.10
C SER A 359 15.45 -5.13 -21.79
N THR A 360 14.67 -5.88 -22.58
CA THR A 360 15.13 -7.12 -23.24
C THR A 360 16.23 -6.86 -24.27
N ALA A 361 16.12 -5.81 -25.08
CA ALA A 361 17.15 -5.44 -26.05
C ALA A 361 18.49 -5.05 -25.41
N ASN A 362 18.49 -4.70 -24.11
CA ASN A 362 19.67 -4.30 -23.35
C ASN A 362 20.00 -5.30 -22.24
N ALA A 363 19.97 -6.60 -22.57
CA ALA A 363 20.33 -7.70 -21.66
C ALA A 363 19.47 -7.78 -20.37
N ASN A 364 18.16 -7.59 -20.51
CA ASN A 364 17.19 -7.52 -19.41
C ASN A 364 17.56 -6.44 -18.37
N ALA A 365 17.93 -5.27 -18.90
CA ALA A 365 18.30 -4.08 -18.14
C ALA A 365 17.24 -3.71 -17.10
N GLU A 366 17.70 -3.10 -16.02
CA GLU A 366 16.82 -2.36 -15.13
C GLU A 366 16.33 -1.08 -15.82
N ILE A 367 15.05 -0.76 -15.67
CA ILE A 367 14.44 0.42 -16.25
C ILE A 367 14.37 1.53 -15.20
N ASP A 368 15.04 2.65 -15.47
CA ASP A 368 14.74 3.90 -14.78
C ASP A 368 13.49 4.51 -15.43
N LEU A 369 12.33 4.35 -14.79
CA LEU A 369 11.04 4.74 -15.33
C LEU A 369 10.59 6.07 -14.73
N LEU A 370 10.52 7.08 -15.60
CA LEU A 370 10.03 8.41 -15.26
C LEU A 370 8.66 8.55 -15.92
N VAL A 371 7.60 8.69 -15.14
CA VAL A 371 6.23 8.81 -15.65
C VAL A 371 5.75 10.23 -15.47
N ARG A 372 5.19 10.80 -16.53
CA ARG A 372 4.44 12.04 -16.49
C ARG A 372 3.06 11.79 -17.08
N GLY A 373 2.09 11.55 -16.20
CA GLY A 373 0.78 11.09 -16.61
C GLY A 373 -0.21 10.97 -15.46
N PRO A 374 -1.47 10.62 -15.77
CA PRO A 374 -2.46 10.31 -14.75
C PRO A 374 -2.05 9.10 -13.89
N PHE A 375 -2.41 9.11 -12.60
CA PHE A 375 -2.13 8.00 -11.69
C PHE A 375 -2.71 6.66 -12.18
N ALA A 376 -3.87 6.70 -12.86
CA ALA A 376 -4.50 5.54 -13.45
C ALA A 376 -3.59 4.84 -14.47
N MET A 377 -2.90 5.61 -15.32
CA MET A 377 -1.94 5.06 -16.29
C MET A 377 -0.74 4.42 -15.59
N ALA A 378 -0.24 5.01 -14.49
CA ALA A 378 0.86 4.43 -13.72
C ALA A 378 0.47 3.05 -13.13
N ILE A 379 -0.74 2.91 -12.57
CA ILE A 379 -1.25 1.62 -12.08
C ILE A 379 -1.36 0.60 -13.22
N LEU A 380 -2.03 0.98 -14.33
CA LEU A 380 -2.26 0.06 -15.45
C LEU A 380 -0.94 -0.40 -16.07
N VAL A 381 -0.01 0.52 -16.34
CA VAL A 381 1.32 0.19 -16.85
C VAL A 381 2.06 -0.72 -15.86
N GLY A 382 2.06 -0.40 -14.56
CA GLY A 382 2.68 -1.23 -13.53
C GLY A 382 2.20 -2.67 -13.54
N SER A 383 0.88 -2.90 -13.69
CA SER A 383 0.28 -4.25 -13.75
C SER A 383 0.73 -5.09 -14.94
N LEU A 384 1.25 -4.43 -15.98
CA LEU A 384 1.74 -5.01 -17.21
C LEU A 384 3.28 -5.08 -17.27
N LEU A 385 4.00 -4.69 -16.22
CA LEU A 385 5.47 -4.74 -16.15
C LEU A 385 6.01 -5.97 -15.41
N ASN A 386 5.22 -7.06 -15.35
CA ASN A 386 5.66 -8.36 -14.86
C ASN A 386 7.04 -8.74 -15.40
N THR A 387 7.95 -9.18 -14.54
CA THR A 387 9.35 -9.56 -14.83
C THR A 387 10.33 -8.42 -15.16
N VAL A 388 9.86 -7.19 -15.32
CA VAL A 388 10.73 -6.01 -15.51
C VAL A 388 11.15 -5.47 -14.14
N ARG A 389 12.43 -5.11 -14.00
CA ARG A 389 12.94 -4.36 -12.84
C ARG A 389 12.82 -2.88 -13.15
N VAL A 390 12.22 -2.14 -12.24
CA VAL A 390 11.93 -0.72 -12.43
C VAL A 390 12.45 0.06 -11.24
N THR A 391 13.29 1.07 -11.47
CA THR A 391 13.43 2.18 -10.51
C THR A 391 12.42 3.25 -10.91
N ALA A 392 11.44 3.50 -10.06
CA ALA A 392 10.41 4.51 -10.26
C ALA A 392 10.86 5.85 -9.69
N TYR A 393 10.66 6.93 -10.46
CA TYR A 393 11.06 8.28 -10.08
C TYR A 393 9.84 9.16 -9.79
N GLU A 394 10.01 10.08 -8.85
CA GLU A 394 9.09 11.18 -8.59
C GLU A 394 9.66 12.49 -9.13
N TRP A 395 8.77 13.37 -9.58
CA TRP A 395 9.16 14.70 -10.04
C TRP A 395 9.17 15.67 -8.86
N ASP A 396 10.23 16.47 -8.78
CA ASP A 396 10.38 17.53 -7.80
C ASP A 396 10.83 18.83 -8.46
N ASP A 397 10.28 19.95 -8.00
CA ASP A 397 10.61 21.31 -8.44
C ASP A 397 11.10 22.23 -7.32
N THR A 398 11.23 21.75 -6.07
CA THR A 398 11.61 22.61 -4.94
C THR A 398 12.98 23.30 -5.13
N GLN A 399 13.96 22.57 -5.69
CA GLN A 399 15.28 23.11 -6.06
C GLN A 399 15.46 23.24 -7.57
N GLY A 400 14.33 23.33 -8.30
CA GLY A 400 14.27 23.27 -9.75
C GLY A 400 13.89 21.87 -10.28
N PRO A 401 13.41 21.80 -11.53
CA PRO A 401 12.78 20.60 -12.08
C PRO A 401 13.78 19.44 -12.18
N SER A 402 13.49 18.38 -11.45
CA SER A 402 14.33 17.18 -11.37
C SER A 402 13.48 15.93 -11.12
N TYR A 403 14.10 14.77 -11.32
CA TYR A 403 13.51 13.49 -11.00
C TYR A 403 14.35 12.79 -9.96
N LEU A 404 13.72 12.38 -8.86
CA LEU A 404 14.37 11.71 -7.75
C LEU A 404 13.93 10.25 -7.69
N PRO A 405 14.86 9.30 -7.51
CA PRO A 405 14.52 7.89 -7.42
C PRO A 405 13.73 7.65 -6.14
N ALA A 406 12.57 6.99 -6.24
CA ALA A 406 11.69 6.78 -5.09
C ALA A 406 11.61 5.32 -4.65
N LEU A 407 11.42 4.39 -5.60
CA LEU A 407 11.23 2.97 -5.31
C LEU A 407 11.97 2.11 -6.33
N ARG A 408 12.63 1.05 -5.85
CA ARG A 408 13.07 -0.05 -6.70
C ARG A 408 12.01 -1.16 -6.66
N LEU A 409 11.47 -1.52 -7.83
CA LEU A 409 10.28 -2.35 -7.98
C LEU A 409 10.58 -3.63 -8.79
N LEU A 410 9.97 -4.74 -8.36
CA LEU A 410 9.97 -6.01 -9.08
C LEU A 410 8.74 -6.84 -8.72
N SER A 411 7.88 -7.12 -9.69
CA SER A 411 6.70 -7.97 -9.49
C SER A 411 7.06 -9.42 -9.14
N SER A 412 6.14 -10.09 -8.46
CA SER A 412 6.17 -11.54 -8.21
C SER A 412 7.37 -12.04 -7.40
N THR A 413 7.95 -11.21 -6.53
CA THR A 413 8.93 -11.67 -5.53
C THR A 413 8.26 -12.05 -4.22
N THR A 414 8.90 -12.92 -3.44
CA THR A 414 8.41 -13.33 -2.12
C THR A 414 8.29 -12.18 -1.13
N GLY A 415 9.05 -11.09 -1.31
CA GLY A 415 9.04 -9.90 -0.45
C GLY A 415 8.11 -8.78 -0.94
N GLY A 416 7.26 -9.03 -1.94
CA GLY A 416 6.39 -8.00 -2.51
C GLY A 416 6.97 -7.25 -3.71
N ALA A 417 6.22 -6.26 -4.20
CA ALA A 417 6.58 -5.50 -5.39
C ALA A 417 7.65 -4.43 -5.14
N VAL A 418 7.75 -3.92 -3.92
CA VAL A 418 8.79 -2.96 -3.52
C VAL A 418 10.00 -3.73 -2.98
N ARG A 419 11.18 -3.44 -3.52
CA ARG A 419 12.44 -4.09 -3.15
C ARG A 419 13.32 -3.19 -2.28
N GLU A 420 13.21 -1.88 -2.51
CA GLU A 420 14.03 -0.87 -1.85
C GLU A 420 13.30 0.48 -1.94
N VAL A 421 13.38 1.27 -0.87
CA VAL A 421 12.95 2.67 -0.81
C VAL A 421 14.19 3.54 -1.00
N LEU A 422 14.12 4.52 -1.89
CA LEU A 422 15.29 5.29 -2.36
C LEU A 422 15.24 6.79 -2.01
N LEU A 423 14.13 7.28 -1.44
CA LEU A 423 13.98 8.67 -1.00
C LEU A 423 14.72 8.99 0.30
#